data_AF-A0A1J3EKV9-F1
#
_entry.id   AF-A0A1J3EKV9-F1
#
_cell.length_a   1.000
_cell.length_b   1.000
_cell.length_c   1.000
_cell.angle_alpha   90.00
_cell.angle_beta   90.00
_cell.angle_gamma   90.00
#
_symmetry.space_group_name_H-M   'P 1'
#
loop_
_entity.id
_entity.type
_entity.pdbx_description
1 polymer ?
#
loop_
_entity_poly.entity_id
_entity_poly.type
_entity_poly.pdbx_seq_one_letter_code
_entity_poly.pdbx_strand_id
1 'polypeptide(L)'
;FNDDTQAFAEAWKRACSSKLKTRILVPQNYTCLVRPIDLSGPCKARLTLQISGTIIAPKDPDVWEGLNPRKWIYFHGVSRLTVDGGGTVNGMGQ
;
A
#
# COMPACT_ATOMS: atom_id res chain seq x y z
N PHE A 1 -13.24 -5.13 10.48
CA PHE A 1 -12.05 -5.14 9.60
C PHE A 1 -10.84 -5.28 10.48
N ASN A 2 -9.86 -6.11 10.11
CA ASN A 2 -8.57 -6.12 10.79
C ASN A 2 -7.69 -5.03 10.16
N ASP A 3 -6.80 -4.42 10.95
CA ASP A 3 -5.82 -3.48 10.44
C ASP A 3 -4.66 -4.24 9.77
N ASP A 4 -4.54 -4.11 8.45
CA ASP A 4 -3.52 -4.79 7.66
C ASP A 4 -2.28 -3.93 7.41
N THR A 5 -2.20 -2.74 8.00
CA THR A 5 -1.11 -1.77 7.75
C THR A 5 0.26 -2.38 7.99
N GLN A 6 0.43 -3.15 9.08
CA GLN A 6 1.70 -3.81 9.38
C GLN A 6 2.03 -4.89 8.35
N ALA A 7 1.07 -5.74 7.97
CA ALA A 7 1.29 -6.78 6.97
C ALA A 7 1.64 -6.18 5.61
N PHE A 8 1.01 -5.07 5.24
CA PHE A 8 1.30 -4.33 4.01
C PHE A 8 2.71 -3.73 4.04
N ALA A 9 3.12 -3.14 5.18
CA ALA A 9 4.47 -2.59 5.37
C ALA A 9 5.56 -3.67 5.28
N GLU A 10 5.34 -4.83 5.90
CA GLU A 10 6.28 -5.96 5.86
C GLU A 10 6.40 -6.55 4.45
N ALA A 11 5.28 -6.72 3.75
CA ALA A 11 5.27 -7.15 2.36
C ALA A 11 6.04 -6.17 1.47
N TRP A 12 5.83 -4.86 1.67
CA TRP A 12 6.58 -3.81 0.97
C TRP A 12 8.07 -3.88 1.24
N LYS A 13 8.49 -3.90 2.51
CA LYS A 13 9.90 -3.99 2.91
C LYS A 13 10.58 -5.20 2.29
N ARG A 14 9.93 -6.36 2.36
CA ARG A 14 10.46 -7.60 1.78
C ARG A 14 10.59 -7.50 0.26
N ALA A 15 9.55 -7.06 -0.43
CA ALA A 15 9.56 -6.93 -1.89
C ALA A 15 10.60 -5.90 -2.37
N CYS A 16 10.68 -4.75 -1.72
CA CYS A 16 11.59 -3.65 -2.06
C CYS A 16 13.07 -4.02 -1.83
N SER A 17 13.34 -4.85 -0.82
CA SER A 17 14.69 -5.36 -0.51
C SER A 17 15.17 -6.49 -1.43
N SER A 18 14.29 -7.05 -2.26
CA SER A 18 14.58 -8.16 -3.17
C SER A 18 15.41 -7.71 -4.36
N LYS A 19 16.41 -8.51 -4.73
CA LYS A 19 17.20 -8.32 -5.96
C LYS A 19 16.47 -8.82 -7.22
N LEU A 20 15.37 -9.55 -7.05
CA LEU A 20 14.55 -10.07 -8.14
C LEU A 20 13.33 -9.19 -8.36
N LYS A 21 12.75 -9.23 -9.56
CA LYS A 21 11.45 -8.60 -9.81
C LYS A 21 10.41 -9.22 -8.87
N THR A 22 9.70 -8.39 -8.12
CA THR A 22 8.74 -8.84 -7.10
C THR A 22 7.35 -8.28 -7.35
N ARG A 23 6.35 -9.02 -6.87
CA ARG A 23 4.95 -8.61 -6.89
C ARG A 23 4.35 -8.73 -5.49
N ILE A 24 3.72 -7.67 -5.02
CA ILE A 24 2.82 -7.66 -3.86
C ILE A 24 1.40 -7.77 -4.42
N LEU A 25 0.62 -8.74 -3.95
CA LEU A 25 -0.74 -8.99 -4.44
C LEU A 25 -1.75 -8.69 -3.33
N VAL A 26 -2.69 -7.78 -3.60
CA VAL A 26 -3.95 -7.69 -2.86
C VAL A 26 -4.96 -8.56 -3.59
N PRO A 27 -5.32 -9.75 -3.08
CA PRO A 27 -6.06 -10.74 -3.82
C PRO A 27 -7.52 -10.33 -4.04
N GLN A 28 -8.13 -10.85 -5.10
CA GLN A 28 -9.56 -10.70 -5.34
C GLN A 28 -10.37 -11.21 -4.14
N ASN A 29 -11.53 -10.58 -3.87
CA ASN A 29 -12.40 -10.89 -2.73
C ASN A 29 -11.78 -10.63 -1.35
N TYR A 30 -10.64 -9.94 -1.28
CA TYR A 30 -10.05 -9.47 -0.03
C TYR A 30 -10.13 -7.95 0.08
N THR A 31 -10.43 -7.46 1.28
CA THR A 31 -10.40 -6.04 1.62
C THR A 31 -9.28 -5.79 2.61
N CYS A 32 -8.25 -5.10 2.14
CA CYS A 32 -7.08 -4.72 2.91
C CYS A 32 -7.29 -3.33 3.53
N LEU A 33 -7.48 -3.25 4.84
CA LEU A 33 -7.59 -1.97 5.54
C LEU A 33 -6.18 -1.44 5.83
N VAL A 34 -5.87 -0.27 5.29
CA VAL A 34 -4.54 0.34 5.38
C VAL A 34 -4.69 1.74 5.96
N ARG A 35 -4.12 1.97 7.14
CA ARG A 35 -3.94 3.30 7.76
C ARG A 35 -2.90 4.12 6.97
N PRO A 36 -2.68 5.41 7.30
CA PRO A 36 -1.65 6.20 6.64
C PRO A 36 -0.29 5.51 6.72
N ILE A 37 0.37 5.33 5.58
CA ILE A 37 1.61 4.56 5.47
C ILE A 37 2.59 5.19 4.47
N ASP A 38 3.85 5.28 4.89
CA ASP A 38 4.98 5.67 4.04
C ASP A 38 5.70 4.41 3.52
N LEU A 39 5.79 4.30 2.21
CA LEU A 39 6.38 3.17 1.49
C LEU A 39 7.67 3.63 0.80
N SER A 40 8.76 3.52 1.55
CA SER A 40 10.07 4.05 1.18
C SER A 40 10.84 3.13 0.22
N GLY A 41 11.54 3.74 -0.74
CA GLY A 41 12.65 3.14 -1.48
C GLY A 41 14.02 3.60 -0.96
N PRO A 42 15.12 3.38 -1.73
CA PRO A 42 15.14 2.77 -3.06
C PRO A 42 14.92 1.26 -3.04
N CYS A 43 14.13 0.74 -3.98
CA CYS A 43 13.98 -0.69 -4.18
C CYS A 43 15.09 -1.24 -5.09
N LYS A 44 15.59 -2.43 -4.78
CA LYS A 44 16.75 -3.02 -5.49
C LYS A 44 16.40 -3.55 -6.88
N ALA A 45 15.11 -3.79 -7.14
CA ALA A 45 14.59 -4.28 -8.41
C ALA A 45 13.21 -3.70 -8.70
N ARG A 46 12.67 -4.02 -9.89
CA ARG A 46 11.29 -3.69 -10.27
C ARG A 46 10.30 -4.32 -9.29
N LEU A 47 9.36 -3.53 -8.80
CA LEU A 47 8.32 -3.94 -7.88
C LEU A 47 6.95 -3.63 -8.49
N THR A 48 6.06 -4.61 -8.48
CA THR A 48 4.66 -4.43 -8.87
C THR A 48 3.75 -4.56 -7.65
N LEU A 49 2.95 -3.54 -7.37
CA LEU A 49 1.80 -3.65 -6.47
C LEU A 49 0.58 -3.98 -7.34
N GLN A 50 0.13 -5.23 -7.27
CA GLN A 50 -1.04 -5.69 -7.99
C GLN A 50 -2.28 -5.69 -7.08
N ILE A 51 -3.27 -4.87 -7.41
CA ILE A 51 -4.51 -4.70 -6.66
C ILE A 51 -5.64 -5.40 -7.43
N SER A 52 -5.99 -6.61 -7.02
CA SER A 52 -7.14 -7.36 -7.54
C SER A 52 -8.34 -7.34 -6.60
N GLY A 53 -8.11 -7.08 -5.31
CA GLY A 53 -9.15 -6.85 -4.29
C GLY A 53 -9.41 -5.36 -4.03
N THR A 54 -9.66 -5.02 -2.77
CA THR A 54 -9.86 -3.64 -2.33
C THR A 54 -8.79 -3.24 -1.33
N ILE A 55 -8.17 -2.07 -1.51
CA ILE A 55 -7.49 -1.35 -0.42
C ILE A 55 -8.44 -0.27 0.07
N ILE A 56 -8.72 -0.24 1.37
CA ILE A 56 -9.68 0.70 1.97
C ILE A 56 -9.01 1.52 3.07
N ALA A 57 -9.27 2.82 3.08
CA ALA A 57 -8.80 3.70 4.13
C ALA A 57 -9.68 3.57 5.39
N PRO A 58 -9.19 3.92 6.59
CA PRO A 58 -10.04 4.02 7.77
C PRO A 58 -11.12 5.09 7.55
N LYS A 59 -12.32 4.83 8.03
CA LYS A 59 -13.44 5.80 7.99
C LYS A 59 -13.21 6.98 8.93
N ASP A 60 -12.50 6.74 10.02
CA ASP A 60 -12.19 7.72 11.04
C ASP A 60 -11.02 8.62 10.59
N PRO A 61 -11.23 9.94 10.40
CA PRO A 61 -10.16 10.85 9.98
C PRO A 61 -9.10 11.09 11.07
N ASP A 62 -9.40 10.80 12.34
CA ASP A 62 -8.47 11.03 13.46
C ASP A 62 -7.24 10.12 13.36
N VAL A 63 -7.27 9.07 12.53
CA VAL A 63 -6.09 8.26 12.22
C VAL A 63 -4.98 9.04 11.51
N TRP A 64 -5.27 10.23 10.96
CA TRP A 64 -4.28 11.17 10.41
C TRP A 64 -3.83 12.24 11.41
N GLU A 65 -4.31 12.25 12.66
CA GLU A 65 -3.88 13.23 13.66
C GLU A 65 -2.37 13.16 13.88
N GLY A 66 -1.70 14.30 13.82
CA GLY A 66 -0.23 14.39 13.89
C GLY A 66 0.51 13.91 12.63
N LEU A 67 -0.19 13.47 11.58
CA LEU A 67 0.37 13.07 10.28
C LEU A 67 0.00 14.08 9.19
N ASN A 68 0.50 13.86 7.96
CA ASN A 68 0.10 14.67 6.81
C ASN A 68 -1.24 14.13 6.24
N PRO A 69 -2.35 14.87 6.34
CA PRO A 69 -3.67 14.39 5.89
C PRO A 69 -3.77 14.19 4.36
N ARG A 70 -2.80 14.69 3.60
CA ARG A 70 -2.71 14.47 2.14
C ARG A 70 -2.00 13.16 1.78
N LYS A 71 -1.45 12.43 2.76
CA LYS A 71 -0.72 11.19 2.56
C LYS A 71 -1.50 10.02 3.14
N TRP A 72 -2.00 9.16 2.26
CA TRP A 72 -2.57 7.88 2.65
C TRP A 72 -1.61 6.73 2.36
N ILE A 73 -1.45 6.35 1.09
CA ILE A 73 -0.47 5.35 0.64
C ILE A 73 0.63 6.10 -0.11
N TYR A 74 1.66 6.52 0.62
CA TYR A 74 2.68 7.43 0.08
C TYR A 74 3.95 6.68 -0.33
N PHE A 75 4.16 6.54 -1.64
CA PHE A 75 5.39 5.99 -2.19
C PHE A 75 6.45 7.10 -2.33
N HIS A 76 7.65 6.91 -1.77
CA HIS A 76 8.72 7.90 -1.88
C HIS A 76 10.11 7.28 -2.07
N GLY A 77 10.95 7.92 -2.90
CA GLY A 77 12.29 7.41 -3.22
C GLY A 77 12.28 6.07 -3.98
N VAL A 78 11.15 5.70 -4.59
CA VAL A 78 10.97 4.45 -5.33
C VAL A 78 11.21 4.68 -6.81
N SER A 79 11.98 3.79 -7.45
CA SER A 79 12.12 3.77 -8.91
C SER A 79 11.56 2.47 -9.47
N ARG A 80 10.98 2.53 -10.68
CA ARG A 80 10.44 1.35 -11.40
C ARG A 80 9.36 0.58 -10.62
N LEU A 81 8.50 1.33 -9.92
CA LEU A 81 7.25 0.83 -9.33
C LEU A 81 6.17 0.78 -10.41
N THR A 82 5.42 -0.33 -10.46
CA THR A 82 4.17 -0.44 -11.21
C THR A 82 3.04 -0.68 -10.22
N VAL A 83 1.96 0.11 -10.31
CA VAL A 83 0.69 -0.16 -9.64
C VAL A 83 -0.29 -0.58 -10.72
N ASP A 84 -0.87 -1.77 -10.60
CA ASP A 84 -1.71 -2.38 -11.64
C ASP A 84 -2.77 -3.29 -11.02
N GLY A 85 -3.69 -3.80 -11.83
CA GLY A 85 -4.82 -4.64 -11.44
C GLY A 85 -6.16 -4.01 -11.80
N GLY A 86 -7.23 -4.76 -11.58
CA GLY A 86 -8.61 -4.32 -11.83
C GLY A 86 -9.43 -4.11 -10.56
N GLY A 87 -8.77 -4.05 -9.41
CA GLY A 87 -9.40 -3.88 -8.10
C GLY A 87 -9.69 -2.42 -7.74
N THR A 88 -9.91 -2.17 -6.45
CA THR A 88 -10.39 -0.89 -5.93
C THR A 88 -9.41 -0.29 -4.91
N VAL A 89 -9.21 1.02 -5.00
CA VAL A 89 -8.57 1.82 -3.93
C VAL A 89 -9.63 2.81 -3.42
N ASN A 90 -10.18 2.53 -2.25
CA ASN A 90 -11.26 3.30 -1.65
C ASN A 90 -10.71 4.18 -0.52
N GLY A 91 -10.58 5.48 -0.80
CA GLY A 91 -10.10 6.48 0.16
C GLY A 91 -11.08 6.82 1.28
N MET A 92 -12.30 6.29 1.26
CA MET A 92 -13.35 6.56 2.25
C MET A 92 -13.64 8.05 2.51
N GLY A 93 -13.40 8.91 1.50
CA GLY A 93 -13.78 10.32 1.54
C GLY A 93 -15.29 10.52 1.53
N GLN A 94 -15.77 11.57 2.20
CA GLN A 94 -17.15 12.06 2.14
C GLN A 94 -17.28 13.27 1.24
#